data_AF-A0A832U1S4-F1
#
_entry.id   AF-A0A832U1S4-F1
#
_cell.length_a   1.000
_cell.length_b   1.000
_cell.length_c   1.000
_cell.angle_alpha   90.00
_cell.angle_beta   90.00
_cell.angle_gamma   90.00
#
_symmetry.space_group_name_H-M   'P 1'
#
loop_
_entity.id
_entity.type
_entity.pdbx_description
1 polymer ?
#
loop_
_entity_poly.entity_id
_entity_poly.type
_entity_poly.pdbx_seq_one_letter_code
_entity_poly.pdbx_strand_id
1 'polypeptide(L)'
;DVIVLQFLNDQPMHGYQIISQIRKSFGVYFGPSTVYPLLGTMEKKGYVASEWNMENDRPRKVYRLTNEGQNILNFTENSLSLIVKKIGTNDLPKIESEAEQRTVSVQYFPGKAKKVSLFTQ
;
A
#
# COMPACT_ATOMS: atom_id res chain seq x y z
N ASP A 1 -7.69 -4.08 -7.08
CA ASP A 1 -7.49 -3.68 -8.49
C ASP A 1 -6.75 -2.34 -8.59
N VAL A 2 -7.38 -1.22 -8.24
CA VAL A 2 -6.84 0.16 -8.42
C VAL A 2 -5.42 0.35 -7.84
N ILE A 3 -5.18 -0.06 -6.59
CA ILE A 3 -3.85 0.07 -5.96
C ILE A 3 -2.76 -0.66 -6.76
N VAL A 4 -3.07 -1.83 -7.31
CA VAL A 4 -2.11 -2.61 -8.11
C VAL A 4 -1.88 -1.93 -9.46
N LEU A 5 -2.93 -1.43 -10.11
CA LEU A 5 -2.81 -0.65 -11.34
C LEU A 5 -1.93 0.58 -11.13
N GLN A 6 -2.12 1.30 -10.01
CA GLN A 6 -1.31 2.46 -9.66
C GLN A 6 0.18 2.13 -9.54
N PHE A 7 0.53 1.05 -8.84
CA PHE A 7 1.94 0.66 -8.73
C PHE A 7 2.55 0.26 -10.09
N LEU A 8 1.76 -0.40 -10.95
CA LEU A 8 2.21 -0.80 -12.28
C LEU A 8 2.26 0.36 -13.29
N ASN A 9 1.53 1.46 -13.02
CA ASN A 9 1.62 2.71 -13.76
C ASN A 9 2.99 3.37 -13.56
N ASP A 10 3.57 3.27 -12.36
CA ASP A 10 4.89 3.83 -12.06
C ASP A 10 6.00 3.05 -12.76
N GLN A 11 5.95 1.71 -12.70
CA GLN A 11 6.91 0.82 -13.34
C GLN A 11 6.43 -0.64 -13.37
N PRO A 12 6.94 -1.47 -14.31
CA PRO A 12 6.73 -2.92 -14.26
C PRO A 12 7.26 -3.55 -12.97
N MET A 13 6.54 -4.55 -12.43
CA MET A 13 6.90 -5.19 -11.15
C MET A 13 6.63 -6.69 -11.14
N HIS A 14 7.42 -7.42 -10.37
CA HIS A 14 7.12 -8.79 -9.95
C HIS A 14 6.00 -8.81 -8.88
N GLY A 15 5.24 -9.91 -8.82
CA GLY A 15 4.18 -10.07 -7.81
C GLY A 15 4.65 -9.87 -6.35
N TYR A 16 5.86 -10.31 -6.01
CA TYR A 16 6.44 -10.06 -4.67
C TYR A 16 6.75 -8.58 -4.41
N GLN A 17 7.16 -7.82 -5.43
CA GLN A 17 7.38 -6.37 -5.29
C GLN A 17 6.04 -5.67 -5.01
N ILE A 18 4.96 -6.06 -5.70
CA ILE A 18 3.61 -5.55 -5.45
C ILE A 18 3.17 -5.83 -3.99
N ILE A 19 3.33 -7.08 -3.52
CA ILE A 19 3.03 -7.46 -2.12
C ILE A 19 3.82 -6.59 -1.13
N SER A 20 5.13 -6.45 -1.37
CA SER A 20 6.02 -5.65 -0.52
C SER A 20 5.59 -4.18 -0.50
N GLN A 21 5.18 -3.65 -1.64
CA GLN A 21 4.83 -2.24 -1.77
C GLN A 21 3.47 -1.92 -1.16
N ILE A 22 2.49 -2.82 -1.26
CA ILE A 22 1.24 -2.67 -0.51
C ILE A 22 1.51 -2.64 1.00
N ARG A 23 2.36 -3.55 1.50
CA ARG A 23 2.71 -3.58 2.92
C ARG A 23 3.44 -2.31 3.36
N LYS A 24 4.36 -1.80 2.55
CA LYS A 24 5.11 -0.58 2.85
C LYS A 24 4.22 0.67 2.85
N SER A 25 3.34 0.81 1.86
CA SER A 25 2.52 2.01 1.70
C SER A 25 1.30 2.06 2.63
N PHE A 26 0.72 0.90 2.97
CA PHE A 26 -0.55 0.85 3.71
C PHE A 26 -0.49 0.09 5.03
N GLY A 27 0.65 -0.53 5.37
CA GLY A 27 0.78 -1.34 6.59
C GLY A 27 0.03 -2.68 6.56
N VAL A 28 -0.58 -3.04 5.43
CA VAL A 28 -1.41 -4.25 5.27
C VAL A 28 -0.67 -5.32 4.46
N TYR A 29 -0.75 -6.58 4.89
CA TYR A 29 -0.16 -7.70 4.16
C TYR A 29 -1.23 -8.49 3.39
N PHE A 30 -1.14 -8.46 2.06
CA PHE A 30 -1.84 -9.41 1.19
C PHE A 30 -0.85 -10.46 0.69
N GLY A 31 -1.07 -11.72 1.06
CA GLY A 31 -0.18 -12.80 0.71
C GLY A 31 -0.25 -13.21 -0.77
N PRO A 32 0.66 -14.10 -1.21
CA PRO A 32 0.66 -14.69 -2.55
C PRO A 32 -0.70 -15.26 -2.98
N SER A 33 -1.42 -15.93 -2.07
CA SER A 33 -2.74 -16.52 -2.32
C SER A 33 -3.82 -15.50 -2.63
N THR A 34 -3.60 -14.22 -2.34
CA THR A 34 -4.52 -13.12 -2.68
C THR A 34 -4.04 -12.37 -3.93
N VAL A 35 -2.75 -12.02 -3.96
CA VAL A 35 -2.21 -11.13 -5.01
C VAL A 35 -2.10 -11.85 -6.35
N TYR A 36 -1.68 -13.13 -6.39
CA TYR A 36 -1.52 -13.83 -7.67
C TYR A 36 -2.85 -14.14 -8.38
N PRO A 37 -3.93 -14.59 -7.68
CA PRO A 37 -5.24 -14.72 -8.32
C PRO A 37 -5.80 -13.38 -8.81
N LEU A 38 -5.56 -12.29 -8.07
CA LEU A 38 -5.91 -10.95 -8.51
C LEU A 38 -5.19 -10.58 -9.81
N LEU A 39 -3.87 -10.74 -9.86
CA LEU A 39 -3.07 -10.47 -11.07
C LEU A 39 -3.54 -11.32 -12.26
N GLY A 40 -3.81 -12.61 -12.05
CA GLY A 40 -4.35 -13.48 -13.09
C GLY A 40 -5.73 -13.05 -13.59
N THR A 41 -6.56 -12.46 -12.72
CA THR A 41 -7.86 -11.89 -13.10
C THR A 41 -7.67 -10.60 -13.90
N MET A 42 -6.72 -9.75 -13.51
CA MET A 42 -6.39 -8.52 -14.23
C MET A 42 -5.79 -8.81 -15.62
N GLU A 43 -4.98 -9.86 -15.75
CA GLU A 43 -4.47 -10.35 -17.04
C GLU A 43 -5.62 -10.81 -17.95
N LYS A 44 -6.54 -11.64 -17.42
CA LYS A 44 -7.72 -12.10 -18.18
C LYS A 44 -8.62 -10.95 -18.65
N LYS A 45 -8.67 -9.86 -17.87
CA LYS A 45 -9.41 -8.63 -18.23
C LYS A 45 -8.62 -7.71 -19.18
N GLY A 46 -7.39 -8.03 -19.53
CA GLY A 46 -6.57 -7.19 -20.42
C GLY A 46 -5.94 -5.98 -19.74
N TYR A 47 -6.09 -5.79 -18.43
CA TYR A 47 -5.61 -4.59 -17.72
C TYR A 47 -4.10 -4.61 -17.46
N VAL A 48 -3.51 -5.81 -17.39
CA VAL A 48 -2.08 -5.99 -17.22
C VAL A 48 -1.61 -7.08 -18.17
N ALA A 49 -0.35 -7.02 -18.57
CA ALA A 49 0.34 -8.09 -19.29
C ALA A 49 1.49 -8.61 -18.43
N SER A 50 1.84 -9.89 -18.59
CA SER A 50 3.06 -10.43 -17.98
C SER A 50 4.03 -11.02 -18.98
N GLU A 51 5.30 -10.99 -18.60
CA GLU A 51 6.41 -11.66 -19.28
C GLU A 51 7.27 -12.38 -18.26
N TRP A 52 7.83 -13.53 -18.65
CA TRP A 52 8.78 -14.24 -17.79
C TRP A 52 10.15 -13.59 -17.92
N ASN A 53 10.66 -13.01 -16.83
CA ASN A 53 12.06 -12.64 -16.72
C ASN A 53 12.87 -13.90 -16.33
N MET A 54 13.77 -14.31 -17.23
CA MET A 54 14.63 -15.49 -17.11
C MET A 54 16.06 -15.15 -16.67
N GLU A 55 16.36 -13.90 -16.35
CA GLU A 55 17.72 -13.43 -16.04
C GLU A 55 18.19 -13.85 -14.65
N ASN A 56 17.27 -14.29 -13.78
CA ASN A 56 17.57 -14.77 -12.43
C ASN A 56 17.53 -16.31 -12.38
N ASP A 57 18.24 -16.89 -11.41
CA ASP A 57 18.23 -18.34 -11.09
C ASP A 57 16.83 -18.95 -10.96
N ARG A 58 15.83 -18.11 -10.64
CA ARG A 58 14.42 -18.49 -10.60
C ARG A 58 13.64 -17.54 -11.50
N PRO A 59 13.06 -18.04 -12.62
CA PRO A 59 12.19 -17.27 -13.47
C PRO A 59 11.07 -16.58 -12.67
N ARG A 60 10.81 -15.31 -12.96
CA ARG A 60 9.75 -14.54 -12.33
C ARG A 60 8.91 -13.85 -13.37
N LYS A 61 7.58 -13.91 -13.23
CA LYS A 61 6.70 -13.04 -14.00
C LYS A 61 6.90 -11.58 -13.59
N VAL A 62 7.15 -10.72 -14.57
CA VAL A 62 7.06 -9.27 -14.48
C VAL A 62 5.71 -8.88 -15.05
N TYR A 63 4.96 -8.06 -14.32
CA TYR A 63 3.68 -7.51 -14.75
C TYR A 63 3.88 -6.06 -15.17
N ARG A 64 3.20 -5.64 -16.23
CA ARG A 64 3.18 -4.26 -16.71
C ARG A 64 1.75 -3.83 -16.99
N LEU A 65 1.47 -2.54 -16.83
CA LEU A 65 0.20 -1.94 -17.19
C LEU A 65 0.03 -1.96 -18.72
N THR A 66 -1.19 -2.25 -19.19
CA THR A 66 -1.56 -2.15 -20.61
C THR A 66 -2.27 -0.82 -20.87
N ASN A 67 -2.52 -0.49 -22.15
CA ASN A 67 -3.32 0.69 -22.49
C ASN A 67 -4.75 0.61 -21.93
N GLU A 68 -5.36 -0.59 -21.91
CA GLU A 68 -6.67 -0.79 -21.30
C GLU A 68 -6.61 -0.61 -19.77
N GLY A 69 -5.55 -1.12 -19.15
CA GLY A 69 -5.23 -0.89 -17.73
C GLY A 69 -5.10 0.58 -17.37
N GLN A 70 -4.43 1.36 -18.23
CA GLN A 70 -4.30 2.80 -18.06
C GLN A 70 -5.67 3.50 -18.14
N ASN A 71 -6.49 3.13 -19.12
CA ASN A 71 -7.81 3.74 -19.30
C ASN A 71 -8.71 3.50 -18.09
N ILE A 72 -8.73 2.27 -17.56
CA ILE A 72 -9.53 1.96 -16.37
C ILE A 72 -8.98 2.63 -15.11
N LEU A 73 -7.65 2.77 -14.98
CA LEU A 73 -7.03 3.52 -13.88
C LEU A 73 -7.50 4.97 -13.90
N ASN A 74 -7.31 5.67 -15.02
CA ASN A 74 -7.72 7.07 -15.20
C ASN A 74 -9.23 7.26 -14.96
N PHE A 75 -10.06 6.34 -15.47
CA PHE A 75 -11.52 6.38 -15.24
C PHE A 75 -11.85 6.24 -13.75
N THR A 76 -11.16 5.33 -13.06
CA THR A 76 -11.41 5.07 -11.64
C THR A 76 -10.93 6.24 -10.78
N GLU A 77 -9.79 6.84 -11.08
CA GLU A 77 -9.29 8.05 -10.40
C GLU A 77 -10.27 9.22 -10.54
N ASN A 78 -10.76 9.48 -11.75
CA ASN A 78 -11.79 10.49 -11.98
C ASN A 78 -13.05 10.21 -11.16
N SER A 79 -13.55 8.97 -11.18
CA SER A 79 -14.73 8.57 -10.40
C SER A 79 -14.51 8.74 -8.90
N LEU A 80 -13.35 8.34 -8.38
CA LEU A 80 -13.00 8.50 -6.97
C LEU A 80 -12.89 9.98 -6.58
N SER A 81 -12.31 10.83 -7.44
CA SER A 81 -12.24 12.27 -7.19
C SER A 81 -13.64 12.90 -7.05
N LEU A 82 -14.59 12.47 -7.88
CA LEU A 82 -15.97 12.93 -7.82
C LEU A 82 -16.66 12.46 -6.53
N ILE A 83 -16.44 11.20 -6.15
CA ILE A 83 -16.99 10.63 -4.91
C ILE A 83 -16.42 11.37 -3.70
N VAL A 84 -15.10 11.55 -3.62
CA VAL A 84 -14.43 12.28 -2.53
C VAL A 84 -14.91 13.73 -2.48
N LYS A 85 -15.08 14.41 -3.62
CA LYS A 85 -15.64 15.77 -3.65
C LYS A 85 -17.08 15.82 -3.13
N LYS A 86 -17.91 14.83 -3.48
CA LYS A 86 -19.32 14.76 -3.09
C LYS A 86 -19.51 14.37 -1.63
N ILE A 87 -18.63 13.52 -1.08
CA ILE A 87 -18.63 13.13 0.33
C ILE A 87 -17.98 14.23 1.18
N GLY A 88 -16.88 14.81 0.71
CA GLY A 88 -16.10 15.84 1.39
C GLY A 88 -16.79 17.19 1.58
N THR A 89 -18.02 17.36 1.07
CA THR A 89 -18.89 18.49 1.46
C THR A 89 -19.59 18.28 2.81
N ASN A 90 -19.49 17.08 3.42
CA ASN A 90 -20.05 16.76 4.75
C ASN A 90 -19.00 16.10 5.66
N ASP A 91 -18.03 16.86 6.15
CA ASP A 91 -17.05 16.49 7.19
C ASP A 91 -15.82 15.67 6.73
N LEU A 92 -14.69 16.37 6.60
CA LEU A 92 -13.38 15.81 6.93
C LEU A 92 -12.85 16.60 8.13
N PRO A 93 -12.57 15.95 9.28
CA PRO A 93 -11.82 16.61 10.34
C PRO A 93 -10.45 16.96 9.76
N LYS A 94 -10.06 18.23 9.91
CA LYS A 94 -8.68 18.64 9.70
C LYS A 94 -7.82 17.72 10.57
N ILE A 95 -6.96 16.93 9.95
CA ILE A 95 -5.86 16.28 10.68
C ILE A 95 -4.89 17.44 10.99
N GLU A 96 -5.17 18.15 12.07
CA GLU A 96 -4.21 19.03 12.69
C GLU A 96 -3.08 18.13 13.23
N SER A 97 -1.86 18.40 12.75
CA SER A 97 -0.67 17.70 13.18
C SER A 97 -0.34 18.10 14.61
N GLU A 98 -0.95 17.44 15.60
CA GLU A 98 -0.47 17.46 16.99
C GLU A 98 0.70 16.48 17.13
N ALA A 99 1.86 16.88 16.60
CA ALA A 99 3.13 16.35 17.03
C ALA A 99 3.64 17.22 18.19
N GLU A 100 3.03 17.10 19.37
CA GLU A 100 3.61 17.66 20.59
C GLU A 100 3.71 16.65 21.73
N GLN A 101 4.97 16.37 22.05
CA GLN A 101 5.47 16.21 23.42
C GLN A 101 5.05 14.94 24.17
N ARG A 102 5.76 13.84 23.89
CA ARG A 102 6.08 12.83 24.91
C ARG A 102 7.57 12.78 25.13
N THR A 103 8.06 13.66 26.01
CA THR A 103 9.39 13.53 26.62
C THR A 103 9.31 12.43 27.68
N VAL A 104 9.98 11.31 27.45
CA VAL A 104 10.17 10.27 28.48
C VAL A 104 11.40 10.68 29.30
N SER A 105 11.20 11.14 30.53
CA SER A 105 12.29 11.30 31.48
C SER A 105 12.62 9.94 32.11
N VAL A 106 13.82 9.43 31.83
CA VAL A 106 14.35 8.24 32.50
C VAL A 106 14.97 8.70 33.83
N GLN A 107 14.28 8.46 34.95
CA GLN A 107 14.91 8.61 36.27
C GLN A 107 15.80 7.41 36.56
N TYR A 108 17.09 7.68 36.79
CA TYR A 108 18.09 6.69 37.18
C TYR A 108 18.08 6.53 38.70
N PHE A 109 17.71 5.34 39.20
CA PHE A 109 17.87 4.97 40.61
C PHE A 109 19.03 3.98 40.73
N PRO A 110 20.15 4.34 41.38
CA PRO A 110 21.24 3.40 41.56
C PRO A 110 20.83 2.31 42.57
N GLY A 111 20.83 1.05 42.12
CA GLY A 111 20.95 -0.11 43.01
C GLY A 111 19.75 -1.06 43.16
N LYS A 112 18.60 -0.88 42.51
CA LYS A 112 17.50 -1.89 42.51
C LYS A 112 16.73 -1.96 41.19
N ALA A 113 16.27 -3.16 40.82
CA ALA A 113 15.72 -3.56 39.53
C ALA A 113 14.58 -2.66 38.99
N LYS A 114 14.57 -2.45 37.66
CA LYS A 114 13.59 -1.64 36.91
C LYS A 114 12.15 -2.06 37.21
N LYS A 115 11.32 -1.14 37.70
CA LYS A 115 9.87 -1.31 37.73
C LYS A 115 9.23 -0.21 36.89
N VAL A 116 8.59 -0.59 35.79
CA VAL A 116 7.81 0.32 34.94
C VAL A 116 6.43 0.42 35.58
N SER A 117 6.05 1.60 36.04
CA SER A 117 4.71 1.89 36.54
C SER A 117 4.07 2.92 35.63
N LEU A 118 3.01 2.51 34.95
CA LEU A 118 2.13 3.37 34.16
C LEU A 118 1.02 3.86 35.10
N PHE A 119 0.94 5.16 35.35
CA PHE A 119 -0.25 5.77 35.92
C PHE A 119 -0.87 6.67 34.86
N THR A 120 -2.15 6.41 34.56
CA THR A 120 -3.00 7.24 33.72
C THR A 120 -3.75 8.19 34.64
N GLN A 121 -3.78 9.48 34.31
CA GLN A 121 -4.92 10.34 34.66
C GLN A 121 -5.79 10.46 33.41
#